data_AF-A0A937QJE6-F1
#
_entry.id   AF-A0A937QJE6-F1
#
_cell.length_a   1.000
_cell.length_b   1.000
_cell.length_c   1.000
_cell.angle_alpha   90.00
_cell.angle_beta   90.00
_cell.angle_gamma   90.00
#
_symmetry.space_group_name_H-M   'P 1'
#
loop_
_entity.id
_entity.type
_entity.pdbx_description
1 polymer ?
#
loop_
_entity_poly.entity_id
_entity_poly.type
_entity_poly.pdbx_seq_one_letter_code
_entity_poly.pdbx_strand_id
1 'polypeptide(L)'
;MKSIIKQSNRRAAFTIVELLTVMSIIVILIGLLVPALNQVKKYAYEVKQRAQLKSIDTAIELFNSELDGYPDSSAFGPDGAEYAGAMKLCEAVMGQDLLGYHPDSTFRSDGSNGVNSLYPQASALTPPAYKANLSIRKGPYLPLDNANAYSLEDLYTSTAPFLPQHFVLCDVYKRVTHRKIGSKVGMPILYYRANTANSLHDTTNPDNPQNIYNYRDNQTLLALGKPWDVGNSGAPGANSTPHRLAIENGTAGLRFYWNTRNEKVLTASRPYRSDTFILISAGWDGEYGTPDDVCNFDWRYVELPQ
;
A
#
# COMPACT_ATOMS: atom_id res chain seq x y z
N MET A 1 -45.08 77.99 -9.81
CA MET A 1 -44.96 76.54 -10.13
C MET A 1 -43.49 76.16 -10.09
N LYS A 2 -43.06 75.27 -9.17
CA LYS A 2 -41.68 74.76 -9.12
C LYS A 2 -41.58 73.50 -9.97
N SER A 3 -40.74 73.53 -11.01
CA SER A 3 -40.43 72.37 -11.85
C SER A 3 -39.49 71.42 -11.09
N ILE A 4 -39.92 70.17 -10.89
CA ILE A 4 -39.09 69.11 -10.31
C ILE A 4 -38.35 68.43 -11.49
N ILE A 5 -37.06 68.73 -11.63
CA ILE A 5 -36.21 68.08 -12.63
C ILE A 5 -35.91 66.67 -12.14
N LYS A 6 -36.47 65.67 -12.81
CA LYS A 6 -36.21 64.25 -12.55
C LYS A 6 -34.84 63.90 -13.12
N GLN A 7 -33.81 63.86 -12.27
CA GLN A 7 -32.45 63.50 -12.66
C GLN A 7 -32.42 62.04 -13.11
N SER A 8 -32.24 61.78 -14.41
CA SER A 8 -32.10 60.42 -14.92
C SER A 8 -30.74 59.89 -14.48
N ASN A 9 -30.76 58.88 -13.60
CA ASN A 9 -29.56 58.15 -13.23
C ASN A 9 -29.07 57.42 -14.48
N ARG A 10 -28.06 57.96 -15.16
CA ARG A 10 -27.38 57.29 -16.28
C ARG A 10 -26.79 56.00 -15.71
N ARG A 11 -27.40 54.86 -16.06
CA ARG A 11 -26.80 53.55 -15.77
C ARG A 11 -25.48 53.50 -16.52
N ALA A 12 -24.37 53.47 -15.79
CA ALA A 12 -23.04 53.25 -16.35
C ALA A 12 -23.03 51.85 -16.97
N ALA A 13 -22.82 51.78 -18.29
CA ALA A 13 -22.60 50.53 -18.99
C ALA A 13 -21.10 50.23 -18.96
N PHE A 14 -20.73 48.99 -18.66
CA PHE A 14 -19.33 48.54 -18.68
C PHE A 14 -18.76 48.65 -20.09
N THR A 15 -17.53 49.13 -20.18
CA THR A 15 -16.75 49.13 -21.42
C THR A 15 -16.15 47.76 -21.70
N ILE A 16 -15.91 47.45 -22.97
CA ILE A 16 -15.23 46.21 -23.38
C ILE A 16 -13.85 46.09 -22.72
N VAL A 17 -13.15 47.22 -22.56
CA VAL A 17 -11.82 47.26 -21.93
C VAL A 17 -11.89 46.84 -20.46
N GLU A 18 -12.86 47.36 -19.69
CA GLU A 18 -13.06 46.97 -18.29
C GLU A 18 -13.42 45.49 -18.16
N LEU A 19 -14.23 44.95 -19.06
CA LEU A 19 -14.55 43.53 -19.04
C LEU A 19 -13.32 42.67 -19.37
N LEU A 20 -12.52 43.09 -20.35
CA LEU A 20 -11.35 42.35 -20.80
C LEU A 20 -10.25 42.33 -19.73
N THR A 21 -9.98 43.46 -19.07
CA THR A 21 -8.98 43.52 -17.98
C THR A 21 -9.37 42.63 -16.81
N VAL A 22 -10.65 42.60 -16.43
CA VAL A 22 -11.15 41.71 -15.36
C VAL A 22 -10.97 40.25 -15.75
N MET A 23 -11.31 39.87 -16.98
CA MET A 23 -11.10 38.50 -17.45
C MET A 23 -9.61 38.14 -17.49
N SER A 24 -8.73 39.05 -17.91
CA SER A 24 -7.28 38.83 -17.88
C SER A 24 -6.77 38.56 -16.47
N ILE A 25 -7.24 39.31 -15.47
CA ILE A 25 -6.87 39.10 -14.07
C ILE A 25 -7.37 37.74 -13.57
N ILE A 26 -8.62 37.36 -13.87
CA ILE A 26 -9.17 36.06 -13.47
C ILE A 26 -8.36 34.90 -14.05
N VAL A 27 -7.98 34.97 -15.33
CA VAL A 27 -7.17 33.94 -15.99
C VAL A 27 -5.79 33.82 -15.32
N ILE A 28 -5.14 34.93 -15.00
CA ILE A 28 -3.86 34.93 -14.27
C ILE A 28 -4.01 34.28 -12.89
N LEU A 29 -5.05 34.66 -12.14
CA LEU A 29 -5.31 34.11 -10.81
C LEU A 29 -5.58 32.61 -10.84
N ILE A 30 -6.42 32.14 -11.78
CA ILE A 30 -6.70 30.70 -11.94
C ILE A 30 -5.43 29.95 -12.37
N GLY A 31 -4.64 30.52 -13.28
CA GLY A 31 -3.38 29.94 -13.74
C GLY A 31 -2.39 29.67 -12.60
N LEU A 32 -2.34 30.54 -11.59
CA LEU A 32 -1.52 30.36 -10.40
C LEU A 32 -2.16 29.42 -9.36
N LEU A 33 -3.49 29.36 -9.28
CA LEU A 33 -4.21 28.57 -8.28
C LEU A 33 -4.18 27.06 -8.53
N VAL A 34 -4.33 26.62 -9.79
CA VAL A 34 -4.38 25.21 -10.17
C VAL A 34 -3.14 24.41 -9.72
N PRO A 35 -1.89 24.85 -10.00
CA PRO A 35 -0.70 24.11 -9.57
C PRO A 35 -0.59 24.02 -8.04
N ALA A 36 -0.89 25.12 -7.33
CA ALA A 36 -0.89 25.14 -5.86
C ALA A 36 -1.89 24.14 -5.26
N LEU A 37 -3.11 24.07 -5.80
CA LEU A 37 -4.13 23.14 -5.34
C LEU A 37 -3.72 21.67 -5.56
N ASN A 38 -3.05 21.37 -6.67
CA ASN A 38 -2.55 20.02 -6.94
C ASN A 38 -1.47 19.60 -5.95
N GLN A 39 -0.58 20.51 -5.55
CA GLN A 39 0.43 20.24 -4.54
C GLN A 39 -0.18 20.01 -3.15
N VAL A 40 -1.15 20.85 -2.76
CA VAL A 40 -1.90 20.68 -1.49
C VAL A 40 -2.64 19.35 -1.45
N LYS A 41 -3.26 18.93 -2.56
CA LYS A 41 -3.91 17.62 -2.64
C LYS A 41 -2.91 16.49 -2.41
N LYS A 42 -1.77 16.48 -3.13
CA LYS A 42 -0.74 15.44 -2.96
C LYS A 42 -0.28 15.33 -1.50
N TYR A 43 0.01 16.47 -0.87
CA TYR A 43 0.39 16.52 0.54
C TYR A 43 -0.72 15.99 1.48
N ALA A 44 -1.98 16.34 1.23
CA ALA A 44 -3.10 15.83 2.02
C ALA A 44 -3.24 14.30 1.92
N TYR A 45 -3.00 13.72 0.74
CA TYR A 45 -2.99 12.26 0.57
C TYR A 45 -1.80 11.61 1.28
N GLU A 46 -0.62 12.21 1.23
CA GLU A 46 0.57 11.74 1.98
C GLU A 46 0.31 11.72 3.49
N VAL A 47 -0.24 12.80 4.05
CA VAL A 47 -0.62 12.86 5.47
C VAL A 47 -1.65 11.79 5.81
N LYS A 48 -2.66 11.61 4.95
CA LYS A 48 -3.67 10.55 5.13
C LYS A 48 -3.03 9.16 5.09
N GLN A 49 -2.09 8.92 4.18
CA GLN A 49 -1.38 7.64 4.07
C GLN A 49 -0.54 7.37 5.32
N ARG A 50 0.18 8.37 5.84
CA ARG A 50 0.93 8.24 7.10
C ARG A 50 0.02 7.90 8.28
N ALA A 51 -1.17 8.50 8.36
CA ALA A 51 -2.16 8.17 9.39
C ALA A 51 -2.68 6.73 9.25
N GLN A 52 -2.89 6.26 8.02
CA GLN A 52 -3.26 4.86 7.75
C GLN A 52 -2.14 3.90 8.17
N LEU A 53 -0.89 4.16 7.77
CA LEU A 53 0.26 3.34 8.19
C LEU A 53 0.42 3.34 9.70
N LYS A 54 0.17 4.44 10.40
CA LYS A 54 0.21 4.48 11.86
C LYS A 54 -0.89 3.61 12.51
N SER A 55 -2.06 3.54 11.87
CA SER A 55 -3.15 2.66 12.31
C SER A 55 -2.78 1.19 12.13
N ILE A 56 -2.18 0.84 10.97
CA ILE A 56 -1.66 -0.50 10.68
C ILE A 56 -0.52 -0.86 11.64
N ASP A 57 0.45 0.04 11.87
CA ASP A 57 1.53 -0.13 12.85
C ASP A 57 0.94 -0.50 14.22
N THR A 58 -0.08 0.23 14.68
CA THR A 58 -0.72 -0.02 15.98
C THR A 58 -1.39 -1.40 16.01
N ALA A 59 -2.05 -1.80 14.92
CA ALA A 59 -2.67 -3.12 14.81
C ALA A 59 -1.64 -4.26 14.83
N ILE A 60 -0.48 -4.07 14.18
CA ILE A 60 0.63 -5.03 14.22
C ILE A 60 1.23 -5.12 15.64
N GLU A 61 1.36 -4.00 16.35
CA GLU A 61 1.83 -4.02 17.74
C GLU A 61 0.84 -4.71 18.69
N LEU A 62 -0.47 -4.54 18.48
CA LEU A 62 -1.49 -5.28 19.22
C LEU A 62 -1.40 -6.79 18.94
N PHE A 63 -1.24 -7.18 17.68
CA PHE A 63 -1.01 -8.57 17.29
C PHE A 63 0.22 -9.15 18.00
N ASN A 64 1.35 -8.42 17.96
CA ASN A 64 2.60 -8.81 18.61
C ASN A 64 2.44 -8.97 20.13
N SER A 65 1.69 -8.08 20.78
CA SER A 65 1.40 -8.15 22.21
C SER A 65 0.52 -9.34 22.60
N GLU A 66 -0.29 -9.87 21.67
CA GLU A 66 -1.22 -10.96 21.95
C GLU A 66 -0.69 -12.35 21.57
N LEU A 67 0.27 -12.40 20.65
CA LEU A 67 0.79 -13.63 20.03
C LEU A 67 2.30 -13.78 20.15
N ASP A 68 2.95 -12.89 20.92
CA ASP A 68 4.38 -12.87 21.24
C ASP A 68 5.28 -12.91 19.99
N GLY A 69 4.86 -12.23 18.93
CA GLY A 69 5.66 -12.10 17.71
C GLY A 69 4.98 -11.31 16.61
N TYR A 70 5.80 -10.65 15.79
CA TYR A 70 5.32 -10.02 14.56
C TYR A 70 4.89 -11.07 13.52
N PRO A 71 3.90 -10.75 12.67
CA PRO A 71 3.47 -11.62 11.58
C PRO A 71 4.63 -12.09 10.71
N ASP A 72 4.61 -13.33 10.26
CA ASP A 72 5.61 -13.79 9.30
C ASP A 72 5.51 -13.00 7.98
N SER A 73 6.64 -12.77 7.32
CA SER A 73 6.69 -12.07 6.02
C SER A 73 7.28 -12.91 4.90
N SER A 74 7.70 -14.16 5.15
CA SER A 74 8.39 -14.96 4.14
C SER A 74 7.59 -15.12 2.84
N ALA A 75 8.27 -15.21 1.70
CA ALA A 75 7.64 -15.27 0.36
C ALA A 75 6.69 -16.46 0.17
N PHE A 76 6.99 -17.58 0.85
CA PHE A 76 6.24 -18.82 0.76
C PHE A 76 5.55 -19.13 2.09
N GLY A 77 4.36 -19.71 2.04
CA GLY A 77 3.77 -20.36 3.20
C GLY A 77 4.47 -21.70 3.51
N PRO A 78 4.23 -22.30 4.68
CA PRO A 78 4.71 -23.65 5.01
C PRO A 78 4.19 -24.75 4.06
N ASP A 79 3.18 -24.45 3.25
CA ASP A 79 2.65 -25.27 2.16
C ASP A 79 3.50 -25.24 0.88
N GLY A 80 4.51 -24.37 0.83
CA GLY A 80 5.31 -24.14 -0.39
C GLY A 80 4.59 -23.29 -1.43
N ALA A 81 3.39 -22.79 -1.13
CA ALA A 81 2.66 -21.88 -1.99
C ALA A 81 3.13 -20.44 -1.77
N GLU A 82 3.03 -19.62 -2.81
CA GLU A 82 3.34 -18.19 -2.74
C GLU A 82 2.31 -17.49 -1.86
N TYR A 83 2.79 -16.80 -0.83
CA TYR A 83 1.96 -16.07 0.12
C TYR A 83 2.74 -14.89 0.68
N ALA A 84 2.74 -13.80 -0.10
CA ALA A 84 3.61 -12.65 0.14
C ALA A 84 3.37 -12.00 1.51
N GLY A 85 4.38 -11.31 2.03
CA GLY A 85 4.32 -10.60 3.31
C GLY A 85 3.12 -9.64 3.42
N ALA A 86 2.73 -8.96 2.33
CA ALA A 86 1.54 -8.11 2.29
C ALA A 86 0.23 -8.87 2.59
N MET A 87 0.12 -10.13 2.16
CA MET A 87 -1.05 -10.99 2.40
C MET A 87 -1.02 -11.54 3.81
N LYS A 88 0.15 -11.98 4.29
CA LYS A 88 0.35 -12.42 5.67
C LYS A 88 0.05 -11.31 6.68
N LEU A 89 0.40 -10.07 6.36
CA LEU A 89 0.00 -8.90 7.15
C LEU A 89 -1.52 -8.76 7.21
N CYS A 90 -2.20 -8.86 6.07
CA CYS A 90 -3.66 -8.76 6.02
C CYS A 90 -4.32 -9.87 6.83
N GLU A 91 -3.82 -11.11 6.72
CA GLU A 91 -4.27 -12.23 7.53
C GLU A 91 -4.05 -11.97 9.03
N ALA A 92 -2.87 -11.51 9.44
CA ALA A 92 -2.59 -11.26 10.85
C ALA A 92 -3.53 -10.22 11.45
N VAL A 93 -3.79 -9.15 10.70
CA VAL A 93 -4.53 -8.00 11.20
C VAL A 93 -6.05 -8.21 11.10
N MET A 94 -6.53 -8.95 10.10
CA MET A 94 -7.97 -9.09 9.83
C MET A 94 -8.46 -10.51 9.61
N GLY A 95 -7.57 -11.50 9.44
CA GLY A 95 -7.91 -12.85 9.00
C GLY A 95 -7.98 -12.98 7.48
N GLN A 96 -7.86 -14.21 6.95
CA GLN A 96 -7.90 -14.43 5.50
C GLN A 96 -9.28 -14.16 4.87
N ASP A 97 -10.34 -14.22 5.66
CA ASP A 97 -11.72 -13.90 5.26
C ASP A 97 -12.23 -12.58 5.89
N LEU A 98 -11.32 -11.80 6.48
CA LEU A 98 -11.56 -10.52 7.15
C LEU A 98 -12.43 -10.60 8.43
N LEU A 99 -12.65 -11.80 8.97
CA LEU A 99 -13.48 -12.05 10.17
C LEU A 99 -12.64 -12.40 11.41
N GLY A 100 -11.41 -11.90 11.48
CA GLY A 100 -10.47 -12.11 12.57
C GLY A 100 -9.43 -13.19 12.29
N TYR A 101 -8.28 -13.06 12.95
CA TYR A 101 -7.15 -13.97 12.84
C TYR A 101 -7.37 -15.24 13.65
N HIS A 102 -7.07 -16.41 13.05
CA HIS A 102 -7.13 -17.69 13.77
C HIS A 102 -5.79 -17.96 14.48
N PRO A 103 -5.75 -18.18 15.82
CA PRO A 103 -4.51 -18.38 16.58
C PRO A 103 -3.63 -19.55 16.10
N ASP A 104 -4.24 -20.62 15.59
CA ASP A 104 -3.51 -21.77 15.03
C ASP A 104 -2.95 -21.53 13.60
N SER A 105 -3.06 -20.32 13.06
CA SER A 105 -2.56 -20.04 11.73
C SER A 105 -1.04 -20.07 11.68
N THR A 106 -0.54 -20.84 10.71
CA THR A 106 0.88 -20.87 10.35
C THR A 106 1.15 -20.07 9.06
N PHE A 107 0.24 -19.16 8.69
CA PHE A 107 0.30 -18.34 7.49
C PHE A 107 0.43 -19.18 6.20
N ARG A 108 -0.42 -20.21 6.09
CA ARG A 108 -0.53 -21.03 4.88
C ARG A 108 -1.50 -20.38 3.90
N SER A 109 -1.14 -20.45 2.61
CA SER A 109 -1.94 -19.91 1.51
C SER A 109 -3.33 -20.53 1.45
N ASP A 110 -3.44 -21.82 1.80
CA ASP A 110 -4.68 -22.60 1.79
C ASP A 110 -5.64 -22.33 2.96
N GLY A 111 -5.25 -21.47 3.91
CA GLY A 111 -6.08 -21.14 5.08
C GLY A 111 -6.28 -22.30 6.05
N SER A 112 -5.35 -23.25 6.07
CA SER A 112 -5.30 -24.37 7.01
C SER A 112 -4.08 -24.25 7.95
N ASN A 113 -3.97 -25.15 8.92
CA ASN A 113 -2.70 -25.41 9.63
C ASN A 113 -2.01 -26.70 9.14
N GLY A 114 -2.39 -27.21 7.95
CA GLY A 114 -1.96 -28.50 7.41
C GLY A 114 -2.77 -29.70 7.89
N VAL A 115 -3.66 -29.52 8.87
CA VAL A 115 -4.58 -30.57 9.37
C VAL A 115 -6.03 -30.11 9.31
N ASN A 116 -6.32 -28.94 9.86
CA ASN A 116 -7.65 -28.35 9.95
C ASN A 116 -7.76 -27.12 9.05
N SER A 117 -8.91 -26.95 8.39
CA SER A 117 -9.25 -25.69 7.73
C SER A 117 -9.60 -24.63 8.79
N LEU A 118 -8.84 -23.54 8.83
CA LEU A 118 -8.98 -22.47 9.82
C LEU A 118 -9.95 -21.39 9.37
N TYR A 119 -10.00 -21.14 8.05
CA TYR A 119 -10.90 -20.19 7.40
C TYR A 119 -11.90 -20.90 6.46
N PRO A 120 -12.76 -21.78 6.98
CA PRO A 120 -13.75 -22.46 6.17
C PRO A 120 -14.82 -21.49 5.69
N GLN A 121 -15.33 -21.72 4.48
CA GLN A 121 -16.52 -21.03 3.99
C GLN A 121 -17.73 -21.40 4.87
N ALA A 122 -18.64 -20.45 5.11
CA ALA A 122 -19.82 -20.68 5.96
C ALA A 122 -20.70 -21.85 5.47
N SER A 123 -20.70 -22.12 4.17
CA SER A 123 -21.42 -23.24 3.55
C SER A 123 -20.77 -24.61 3.77
N ALA A 124 -19.49 -24.65 4.16
CA ALA A 124 -18.74 -25.89 4.34
C ALA A 124 -18.96 -26.54 5.72
N LEU A 125 -19.53 -25.80 6.67
CA LEU A 125 -19.74 -26.25 8.05
C LEU A 125 -21.20 -26.12 8.47
N THR A 126 -21.57 -26.87 9.52
CA THR A 126 -22.85 -26.63 10.19
C THR A 126 -22.81 -25.26 10.90
N PRO A 127 -23.94 -24.53 11.01
CA PRO A 127 -23.95 -23.21 11.65
C PRO A 127 -23.35 -23.18 13.07
N PRO A 128 -23.54 -24.19 13.94
CA PRO A 128 -22.88 -24.23 15.24
C PRO A 128 -21.35 -24.38 15.14
N ALA A 129 -20.86 -25.21 14.22
CA ALA A 129 -19.42 -25.41 14.02
C ALA A 129 -18.75 -24.14 13.44
N TYR A 130 -19.42 -23.47 12.50
CA TYR A 130 -18.94 -22.20 11.96
C TYR A 130 -18.87 -21.11 13.04
N LYS A 131 -19.91 -21.01 13.89
CA LYS A 131 -19.89 -20.07 15.03
C LYS A 131 -18.79 -20.38 16.04
N ALA A 132 -18.54 -21.67 16.31
CA ALA A 132 -17.45 -22.09 17.20
C ALA A 132 -16.08 -21.68 16.62
N ASN A 133 -15.85 -21.90 15.32
CA ASN A 133 -14.65 -21.44 14.64
C ASN A 133 -14.48 -19.92 14.74
N LEU A 134 -15.52 -19.13 14.45
CA LEU A 134 -15.48 -17.67 14.58
C LEU A 134 -15.17 -17.21 16.01
N SER A 135 -15.68 -17.91 17.02
CA SER A 135 -15.47 -17.54 18.43
C SER A 135 -14.03 -17.72 18.93
N ILE A 136 -13.23 -18.55 18.25
CA ILE A 136 -11.82 -18.77 18.56
C ILE A 136 -10.93 -17.67 17.97
N ARG A 137 -11.41 -16.99 16.94
CA ARG A 137 -10.63 -15.97 16.22
C ARG A 137 -10.47 -14.71 17.06
N LYS A 138 -9.32 -14.06 16.88
CA LYS A 138 -8.94 -12.80 17.52
C LYS A 138 -9.03 -11.64 16.55
N GLY A 139 -9.26 -10.43 17.06
CA GLY A 139 -9.46 -9.25 16.23
C GLY A 139 -10.84 -9.25 15.54
N PRO A 140 -11.00 -8.59 14.37
CA PRO A 140 -9.99 -7.85 13.60
C PRO A 140 -9.31 -6.72 14.39
N TYR A 141 -8.00 -6.55 14.23
CA TYR A 141 -7.23 -5.49 14.87
C TYR A 141 -7.34 -4.14 14.15
N LEU A 142 -7.86 -4.15 12.90
CA LEU A 142 -8.30 -2.97 12.18
C LEU A 142 -9.80 -3.06 11.89
N PRO A 143 -10.56 -1.96 12.06
CA PRO A 143 -11.95 -1.94 11.65
C PRO A 143 -12.07 -2.02 10.12
N LEU A 144 -12.96 -2.89 9.64
CA LEU A 144 -13.23 -3.14 8.21
C LEU A 144 -13.45 -1.85 7.40
N ASP A 145 -14.16 -0.87 7.97
CA ASP A 145 -14.47 0.40 7.30
C ASP A 145 -13.22 1.22 6.92
N ASN A 146 -12.13 1.08 7.68
CA ASN A 146 -10.91 1.86 7.50
C ASN A 146 -9.72 1.05 6.99
N ALA A 147 -9.85 -0.27 6.87
CA ALA A 147 -8.73 -1.14 6.55
C ALA A 147 -8.32 -1.10 5.08
N ASN A 148 -9.20 -0.65 4.17
CA ASN A 148 -8.97 -0.67 2.71
C ASN A 148 -8.47 -2.04 2.21
N ALA A 149 -9.04 -3.14 2.72
CA ALA A 149 -8.68 -4.47 2.27
C ALA A 149 -9.45 -4.87 1.02
N TYR A 150 -8.72 -5.35 0.01
CA TYR A 150 -9.28 -5.82 -1.25
C TYR A 150 -8.67 -7.16 -1.63
N SER A 151 -9.43 -8.00 -2.33
CA SER A 151 -8.89 -9.26 -2.84
C SER A 151 -7.99 -9.01 -4.05
N LEU A 152 -7.05 -9.92 -4.31
CA LEU A 152 -6.14 -9.77 -5.44
C LEU A 152 -6.86 -9.78 -6.79
N GLU A 153 -7.92 -10.57 -6.95
CA GLU A 153 -8.74 -10.58 -8.17
C GLU A 153 -9.48 -9.27 -8.42
N ASP A 154 -9.74 -8.50 -7.37
CA ASP A 154 -10.33 -7.17 -7.50
C ASP A 154 -9.32 -6.15 -8.02
N LEU A 155 -8.02 -6.37 -7.78
CA LEU A 155 -6.94 -5.48 -8.18
C LEU A 155 -6.35 -5.88 -9.54
N TYR A 156 -5.99 -7.14 -9.73
CA TYR A 156 -5.22 -7.65 -10.88
C TYR A 156 -6.07 -8.50 -11.83
N THR A 157 -5.69 -8.54 -13.11
CA THR A 157 -6.35 -9.45 -14.07
C THR A 157 -5.82 -10.88 -13.97
N SER A 158 -4.53 -11.03 -13.70
CA SER A 158 -3.89 -12.30 -13.37
C SER A 158 -3.18 -12.17 -12.03
N THR A 159 -3.52 -13.05 -11.09
CA THR A 159 -2.96 -13.09 -9.73
C THR A 159 -1.93 -14.19 -9.56
N ALA A 160 -1.71 -15.04 -10.57
CA ALA A 160 -0.80 -16.17 -10.48
C ALA A 160 0.62 -15.67 -10.12
N PRO A 161 1.32 -16.33 -9.20
CA PRO A 161 1.02 -17.64 -8.60
C PRO A 161 0.09 -17.61 -7.35
N PHE A 162 -0.41 -16.45 -6.95
CA PHE A 162 -1.27 -16.31 -5.77
C PHE A 162 -2.71 -16.76 -6.02
N LEU A 163 -3.38 -17.19 -4.94
CA LEU A 163 -4.81 -17.48 -4.99
C LEU A 163 -5.58 -16.16 -5.17
N PRO A 164 -6.56 -16.09 -6.09
CA PRO A 164 -7.25 -14.83 -6.42
C PRO A 164 -8.00 -14.19 -5.23
N GLN A 165 -8.45 -15.04 -4.29
CA GLN A 165 -9.23 -14.66 -3.11
C GLN A 165 -8.40 -14.08 -1.96
N HIS A 166 -7.07 -14.08 -2.04
CA HIS A 166 -6.25 -13.52 -0.98
C HIS A 166 -6.46 -12.01 -0.86
N PHE A 167 -6.57 -11.52 0.36
CA PHE A 167 -6.72 -10.10 0.65
C PHE A 167 -5.37 -9.44 0.92
N VAL A 168 -5.28 -8.18 0.50
CA VAL A 168 -4.18 -7.28 0.83
C VAL A 168 -4.75 -5.95 1.34
N LEU A 169 -4.05 -5.32 2.27
CA LEU A 169 -4.36 -3.94 2.67
C LEU A 169 -3.86 -3.01 1.57
N CYS A 170 -4.69 -2.06 1.14
CA CYS A 170 -4.32 -1.09 0.12
C CYS A 170 -4.12 0.32 0.69
N ASP A 171 -3.26 1.10 0.04
CA ASP A 171 -3.04 2.50 0.33
C ASP A 171 -4.23 3.39 -0.05
N VAL A 172 -4.14 4.68 0.32
CA VAL A 172 -5.21 5.65 0.08
C VAL A 172 -5.24 6.21 -1.35
N TYR A 173 -4.24 5.87 -2.18
CA TYR A 173 -4.03 6.48 -3.48
C TYR A 173 -4.89 5.79 -4.55
N LYS A 174 -6.08 6.34 -4.80
CA LYS A 174 -7.07 5.83 -5.75
C LYS A 174 -6.55 5.78 -7.21
N ARG A 175 -5.78 4.75 -7.55
CA ARG A 175 -5.10 4.55 -8.84
C ARG A 175 -5.60 3.31 -9.56
N VAL A 176 -5.68 2.18 -8.85
CA VAL A 176 -6.15 0.89 -9.35
C VAL A 176 -7.65 0.96 -9.63
N THR A 177 -8.11 0.43 -10.76
CA THR A 177 -9.55 0.26 -11.01
C THR A 177 -9.98 -1.10 -10.47
N HIS A 178 -10.80 -1.11 -9.43
CA HIS A 178 -11.39 -2.33 -8.89
C HIS A 178 -12.18 -3.05 -10.00
N ARG A 179 -11.84 -4.30 -10.30
CA ARG A 179 -12.35 -4.98 -11.50
C ARG A 179 -13.83 -5.27 -11.47
N LYS A 180 -14.38 -5.66 -10.31
CA LYS A 180 -15.81 -5.96 -10.16
C LYS A 180 -16.71 -4.71 -10.04
N ILE A 181 -16.26 -3.70 -9.28
CA ILE A 181 -17.08 -2.54 -8.92
C ILE A 181 -16.80 -1.34 -9.84
N GLY A 182 -15.63 -1.28 -10.48
CA GLY A 182 -15.19 -0.14 -11.30
C GLY A 182 -14.69 1.08 -10.50
N SER A 183 -14.79 1.04 -9.16
CA SER A 183 -14.29 2.10 -8.28
C SER A 183 -12.76 2.16 -8.23
N LYS A 184 -12.20 3.35 -8.00
CA LYS A 184 -10.75 3.50 -7.84
C LYS A 184 -10.30 3.17 -6.40
N VAL A 185 -9.29 2.31 -6.28
CA VAL A 185 -8.68 1.82 -5.03
C VAL A 185 -7.15 1.98 -5.05
N GLY A 186 -6.50 1.72 -3.92
CA GLY A 186 -5.06 1.85 -3.72
C GLY A 186 -4.22 0.71 -4.27
N MET A 187 -2.90 0.90 -4.23
CA MET A 187 -1.94 -0.19 -4.38
C MET A 187 -1.81 -0.97 -3.07
N PRO A 188 -1.39 -2.25 -3.07
CA PRO A 188 -1.12 -2.98 -1.84
C PRO A 188 -0.14 -2.25 -0.90
N ILE A 189 -0.15 -2.60 0.38
CA ILE A 189 0.86 -2.17 1.34
C ILE A 189 1.80 -3.34 1.55
N LEU A 190 3.09 -3.14 1.28
CA LEU A 190 4.11 -4.15 1.47
C LEU A 190 4.48 -4.24 2.95
N TYR A 191 4.76 -5.46 3.39
CA TYR A 191 5.17 -5.76 4.75
C TYR A 191 6.40 -6.64 4.76
N TYR A 192 7.40 -6.23 5.53
CA TYR A 192 8.64 -6.96 5.73
C TYR A 192 8.91 -7.04 7.23
N ARG A 193 9.04 -8.25 7.78
CA ARG A 193 9.40 -8.48 9.17
C ARG A 193 10.93 -8.48 9.32
N ALA A 194 11.44 -7.85 10.37
CA ALA A 194 12.86 -7.96 10.71
C ALA A 194 13.17 -9.33 11.32
N ASN A 195 14.22 -9.98 10.83
CA ASN A 195 14.84 -11.10 11.50
C ASN A 195 15.89 -10.58 12.50
N THR A 196 15.53 -10.53 13.78
CA THR A 196 16.40 -10.01 14.84
C THR A 196 17.58 -10.92 15.18
N ALA A 197 17.59 -12.16 14.71
CA ALA A 197 18.74 -13.06 14.85
C ALA A 197 19.87 -12.70 13.86
N ASN A 198 19.52 -12.02 12.77
CA ASN A 198 20.44 -11.54 11.75
C ASN A 198 20.95 -10.13 12.08
N SER A 199 22.10 -9.77 11.52
CA SER A 199 22.75 -8.48 11.82
C SER A 199 23.21 -7.68 10.61
N LEU A 200 23.15 -8.27 9.41
CA LEU A 200 23.62 -7.62 8.19
C LEU A 200 22.51 -6.83 7.49
N HIS A 201 22.94 -5.87 6.68
CA HIS A 201 22.12 -5.11 5.75
C HIS A 201 22.96 -4.84 4.50
N ASP A 202 23.19 -5.89 3.73
CA ASP A 202 24.08 -5.85 2.59
C ASP A 202 23.39 -5.23 1.36
N THR A 203 23.81 -4.02 1.01
CA THR A 203 23.30 -3.30 -0.16
C THR A 203 23.91 -3.78 -1.48
N THR A 204 24.92 -4.66 -1.44
CA THR A 204 25.62 -5.20 -2.62
C THR A 204 25.24 -6.64 -2.91
N ASN A 205 24.86 -7.40 -1.87
CA ASN A 205 24.33 -8.75 -1.98
C ASN A 205 22.94 -8.86 -1.32
N PRO A 206 21.87 -8.49 -2.05
CA PRO A 206 20.49 -8.60 -1.58
C PRO A 206 20.06 -10.00 -1.14
N ASP A 207 20.70 -11.04 -1.67
CA ASP A 207 20.40 -12.45 -1.40
C ASP A 207 21.16 -13.02 -0.19
N ASN A 208 21.94 -12.21 0.52
CA ASN A 208 22.66 -12.67 1.70
C ASN A 208 21.68 -13.14 2.80
N PRO A 209 21.71 -14.41 3.21
CA PRO A 209 20.76 -14.96 4.20
C PRO A 209 20.94 -14.38 5.60
N GLN A 210 22.05 -13.69 5.87
CA GLN A 210 22.32 -13.00 7.12
C GLN A 210 21.77 -11.57 7.15
N ASN A 211 21.08 -11.13 6.10
CA ASN A 211 20.39 -9.85 6.08
C ASN A 211 19.19 -9.85 7.04
N ILE A 212 18.97 -8.72 7.71
CA ILE A 212 17.86 -8.53 8.66
C ILE A 212 16.51 -8.65 7.96
N TYR A 213 16.39 -8.08 6.77
CA TYR A 213 15.20 -8.17 5.93
C TYR A 213 15.46 -9.06 4.74
N ASN A 214 14.38 -9.63 4.18
CA ASN A 214 14.43 -10.36 2.94
C ASN A 214 13.51 -9.69 1.91
N TYR A 215 14.09 -9.11 0.87
CA TYR A 215 13.29 -8.46 -0.19
C TYR A 215 12.34 -9.44 -0.90
N ARG A 216 12.66 -10.75 -0.87
CA ARG A 216 11.88 -11.81 -1.52
C ARG A 216 10.47 -11.94 -0.96
N ASP A 217 10.26 -11.52 0.29
CA ASP A 217 8.99 -11.52 1.01
C ASP A 217 7.81 -10.97 0.20
N ASN A 218 8.06 -9.99 -0.68
CA ASN A 218 7.03 -9.46 -1.59
C ASN A 218 7.46 -9.45 -3.06
N GLN A 219 8.55 -10.13 -3.44
CA GLN A 219 9.10 -10.08 -4.80
C GLN A 219 8.08 -10.51 -5.85
N THR A 220 7.35 -11.60 -5.58
CA THR A 220 6.34 -12.13 -6.49
C THR A 220 5.16 -11.17 -6.66
N LEU A 221 4.77 -10.45 -5.60
CA LEU A 221 3.73 -9.41 -5.67
C LEU A 221 4.22 -8.20 -6.46
N LEU A 222 5.47 -7.78 -6.25
CA LEU A 222 6.10 -6.70 -7.00
C LEU A 222 6.32 -7.06 -8.48
N ALA A 223 6.49 -8.34 -8.80
CA ALA A 223 6.60 -8.83 -10.17
C ALA A 223 5.27 -8.77 -10.93
N LEU A 224 4.11 -8.71 -10.24
CA LEU A 224 2.81 -8.45 -10.89
C LEU A 224 2.72 -7.03 -11.50
N GLY A 225 3.64 -6.14 -11.16
CA GLY A 225 3.68 -4.79 -11.70
C GLY A 225 2.45 -3.95 -11.32
N LYS A 226 2.18 -2.94 -12.16
CA LYS A 226 1.03 -2.04 -12.01
C LYS A 226 -0.22 -2.68 -12.61
N PRO A 227 -1.37 -2.73 -11.91
CA PRO A 227 -2.59 -3.37 -12.41
C PRO A 227 -3.18 -2.80 -13.71
N TRP A 228 -2.78 -1.60 -14.11
CA TRP A 228 -3.21 -0.96 -15.36
C TRP A 228 -2.14 -0.97 -16.44
N ASP A 229 -0.92 -1.42 -16.14
CA ASP A 229 0.15 -1.56 -17.11
C ASP A 229 0.05 -2.92 -17.80
N VAL A 230 -0.02 -2.93 -19.13
CA VAL A 230 -0.27 -4.13 -19.94
C VAL A 230 0.99 -4.93 -20.28
N GLY A 231 2.18 -4.44 -19.89
CA GLY A 231 3.46 -5.13 -20.10
C GLY A 231 3.71 -5.58 -21.54
N ASN A 232 4.61 -6.56 -21.71
CA ASN A 232 4.90 -7.18 -23.02
C ASN A 232 3.86 -8.23 -23.45
N SER A 233 2.95 -8.61 -22.56
CA SER A 233 1.93 -9.65 -22.78
C SER A 233 0.58 -9.10 -23.28
N GLY A 234 0.41 -7.77 -23.35
CA GLY A 234 -0.85 -7.14 -23.78
C GLY A 234 -2.00 -7.29 -22.77
N ALA A 235 -1.70 -7.69 -21.52
CA ALA A 235 -2.67 -7.87 -20.43
C ALA A 235 -2.02 -7.55 -19.07
N PRO A 236 -2.68 -6.81 -18.16
CA PRO A 236 -2.10 -6.45 -16.86
C PRO A 236 -2.04 -7.64 -15.87
N GLY A 237 -0.95 -7.80 -15.13
CA GLY A 237 -0.80 -8.85 -14.09
C GLY A 237 0.62 -9.43 -14.05
N ALA A 238 0.75 -10.73 -13.77
CA ALA A 238 2.03 -11.45 -13.58
C ALA A 238 3.10 -11.32 -14.68
N ASN A 239 2.76 -10.72 -15.83
CA ASN A 239 3.65 -10.48 -16.97
C ASN A 239 3.81 -8.98 -17.30
N SER A 240 3.34 -8.09 -16.40
CA SER A 240 3.52 -6.64 -16.49
C SER A 240 4.96 -6.24 -16.13
N THR A 241 5.31 -4.99 -16.42
CA THR A 241 6.59 -4.42 -16.00
C THR A 241 6.69 -4.50 -14.47
N PRO A 242 7.68 -5.23 -13.91
CA PRO A 242 7.88 -5.28 -12.47
C PRO A 242 8.14 -3.88 -11.91
N HIS A 243 7.75 -3.66 -10.66
CA HIS A 243 8.08 -2.42 -9.97
C HIS A 243 9.60 -2.27 -9.81
N ARG A 244 10.10 -1.02 -9.79
CA ARG A 244 11.54 -0.73 -9.58
C ARG A 244 12.08 -1.29 -8.27
N LEU A 245 11.24 -1.37 -7.23
CA LEU A 245 11.60 -2.01 -5.97
C LEU A 245 11.93 -3.51 -6.13
N ALA A 246 11.30 -4.21 -7.09
CA ALA A 246 11.51 -5.63 -7.34
C ALA A 246 12.83 -5.90 -8.06
N ILE A 247 13.09 -5.14 -9.13
CA ILE A 247 14.28 -5.30 -9.97
C ILE A 247 14.66 -3.98 -10.59
N GLU A 248 15.94 -3.65 -10.51
CA GLU A 248 16.50 -2.47 -11.17
C GLU A 248 17.93 -2.75 -11.62
N ASN A 249 18.31 -2.25 -12.80
CA ASN A 249 19.59 -2.55 -13.43
C ASN A 249 19.89 -4.07 -13.51
N GLY A 250 18.86 -4.89 -13.70
CA GLY A 250 18.96 -6.35 -13.77
C GLY A 250 19.21 -7.05 -12.42
N THR A 251 19.24 -6.32 -11.29
CA THR A 251 19.50 -6.87 -9.96
C THR A 251 18.26 -6.78 -9.09
N ALA A 252 17.81 -7.91 -8.55
CA ALA A 252 16.63 -7.98 -7.69
C ALA A 252 16.94 -7.50 -6.25
N GLY A 253 15.99 -6.81 -5.62
CA GLY A 253 16.12 -6.36 -4.23
C GLY A 253 17.12 -5.23 -3.98
N LEU A 254 17.92 -4.82 -4.97
CA LEU A 254 18.93 -3.78 -4.82
C LEU A 254 18.32 -2.47 -4.30
N ARG A 255 17.27 -1.98 -4.98
CA ARG A 255 16.54 -0.76 -4.59
C ARG A 255 15.98 -0.86 -3.16
N PHE A 256 15.48 -2.02 -2.76
CA PHE A 256 14.95 -2.25 -1.42
C PHE A 256 16.01 -2.02 -0.35
N TYR A 257 17.20 -2.61 -0.46
CA TYR A 257 18.24 -2.45 0.56
C TYR A 257 18.83 -1.04 0.58
N TRP A 258 18.97 -0.38 -0.57
CA TRP A 258 19.43 1.01 -0.62
C TRP A 258 18.45 1.97 0.06
N ASN A 259 17.15 1.84 -0.21
CA ASN A 259 16.16 2.77 0.32
C ASN A 259 15.76 2.50 1.78
N THR A 260 15.99 1.28 2.28
CA THR A 260 15.73 0.93 3.69
C THR A 260 16.94 1.19 4.60
N ARG A 261 18.11 1.51 4.04
CA ARG A 261 19.33 1.81 4.80
C ARG A 261 19.20 3.14 5.56
N ASN A 262 19.57 3.11 6.83
CA ASN A 262 19.66 4.29 7.68
C ASN A 262 20.98 5.05 7.44
N GLU A 263 20.88 6.23 6.84
CA GLU A 263 22.05 7.08 6.55
C GLU A 263 22.70 7.68 7.79
N LYS A 264 21.98 7.75 8.92
CA LYS A 264 22.52 8.29 10.18
C LYS A 264 23.58 7.36 10.78
N VAL A 265 23.57 6.08 10.41
CA VAL A 265 24.57 5.11 10.84
C VAL A 265 25.70 5.07 9.80
N LEU A 266 26.80 5.75 10.12
CA LEU A 266 27.96 5.87 9.22
C LEU A 266 28.95 4.72 9.38
N THR A 267 28.95 4.03 10.52
CA THR A 267 29.93 3.00 10.87
C THR A 267 29.60 1.62 10.29
N ALA A 268 28.33 1.38 9.97
CA ALA A 268 27.85 0.12 9.43
C ALA A 268 26.57 0.33 8.62
N SER A 269 26.35 -0.53 7.63
CA SER A 269 25.06 -0.59 6.94
C SER A 269 24.02 -1.20 7.88
N ARG A 270 22.96 -0.44 8.20
CA ARG A 270 21.85 -0.86 9.06
C ARG A 270 20.54 -0.29 8.51
N PRO A 271 19.42 -1.01 8.60
CA PRO A 271 18.13 -0.46 8.19
C PRO A 271 17.58 0.53 9.22
N TYR A 272 16.56 1.32 8.85
CA TYR A 272 15.89 2.27 9.75
C TYR A 272 15.25 1.61 10.97
N ARG A 273 14.61 0.45 10.78
CA ARG A 273 14.01 -0.37 11.83
C ARG A 273 14.66 -1.74 11.77
N SER A 274 15.53 -2.12 12.70
CA SER A 274 16.22 -3.43 12.66
C SER A 274 15.59 -4.50 13.54
N ASP A 275 14.62 -4.12 14.33
CA ASP A 275 14.04 -4.86 15.45
C ASP A 275 12.55 -5.20 15.26
N THR A 276 11.87 -4.47 14.37
CA THR A 276 10.42 -4.55 14.17
C THR A 276 10.06 -4.96 12.74
N PHE A 277 9.54 -4.04 11.95
CA PHE A 277 9.05 -4.29 10.60
C PHE A 277 9.02 -3.01 9.77
N ILE A 278 8.92 -3.17 8.45
CA ILE A 278 8.80 -2.10 7.48
C ILE A 278 7.47 -2.22 6.75
N LEU A 279 6.76 -1.09 6.65
CA LEU A 279 5.61 -0.92 5.77
C LEU A 279 5.98 0.02 4.63
N ILE A 280 5.57 -0.32 3.40
CA ILE A 280 5.81 0.50 2.20
C ILE A 280 4.51 0.62 1.40
N SER A 281 4.12 1.85 1.07
CA SER A 281 3.08 2.17 0.09
C SER A 281 3.70 2.80 -1.14
N ALA A 282 3.15 2.46 -2.32
CA ALA A 282 3.63 2.87 -3.65
C ALA A 282 3.43 4.36 -3.98
N GLY A 283 2.95 5.17 -3.03
CA GLY A 283 2.79 6.60 -3.25
C GLY A 283 1.74 6.99 -4.29
N TRP A 284 1.88 8.20 -4.81
CA TRP A 284 0.94 8.85 -5.72
C TRP A 284 1.03 8.32 -7.16
N ASP A 285 2.23 7.90 -7.58
CA ASP A 285 2.46 7.31 -8.91
C ASP A 285 2.03 5.84 -9.00
N GLY A 286 1.93 5.15 -7.85
CA GLY A 286 1.53 3.76 -7.75
C GLY A 286 2.64 2.79 -8.16
N GLU A 287 3.90 3.22 -8.11
CA GLU A 287 5.08 2.43 -8.43
C GLU A 287 6.00 2.34 -7.22
N TYR A 288 6.30 1.12 -6.77
CA TYR A 288 7.22 0.96 -5.64
C TYR A 288 8.67 1.18 -6.06
N GLY A 289 9.45 1.77 -5.16
CA GLY A 289 10.86 2.08 -5.34
C GLY A 289 11.08 3.48 -5.92
N THR A 290 10.15 4.41 -5.72
CA THR A 290 10.18 5.77 -6.25
C THR A 290 10.27 6.82 -5.13
N PRO A 291 10.50 8.11 -5.47
CA PRO A 291 10.64 9.16 -4.46
C PRO A 291 9.38 9.45 -3.63
N ASP A 292 8.19 9.13 -4.11
CA ASP A 292 6.92 9.40 -3.44
C ASP A 292 6.35 8.23 -2.62
N ASP A 293 7.09 7.11 -2.54
CA ASP A 293 6.79 6.03 -1.62
C ASP A 293 6.66 6.55 -0.18
N VAL A 294 5.68 5.99 0.54
CA VAL A 294 5.44 6.34 1.95
C VAL A 294 5.69 5.11 2.81
N CYS A 295 6.55 5.27 3.81
CA CYS A 295 6.89 4.22 4.77
C CYS A 295 6.46 4.57 6.19
N ASN A 296 6.54 3.59 7.09
CA ASN A 296 6.39 3.79 8.54
C ASN A 296 7.66 4.33 9.23
N PHE A 297 8.60 4.84 8.44
CA PHE A 297 9.79 5.60 8.84
C PHE A 297 10.03 6.70 7.80
N ASP A 298 10.98 7.59 8.08
CA ASP A 298 11.35 8.67 7.15
C ASP A 298 12.04 8.09 5.91
N TRP A 299 11.25 7.83 4.87
CA TRP A 299 11.74 7.37 3.58
C TRP A 299 12.59 8.46 2.92
N ARG A 300 13.84 8.13 2.61
CA ARG A 300 14.70 8.98 1.80
C ARG A 300 15.10 8.21 0.56
N TYR A 301 14.58 8.64 -0.57
CA TYR A 301 14.96 8.08 -1.85
C TYR A 301 16.41 8.43 -2.17
N VAL A 302 17.20 7.39 -2.46
CA VAL A 302 18.61 7.50 -2.84
C VAL A 302 18.73 6.93 -4.24
N GLU A 303 19.22 7.69 -5.21
CA GLU A 303 19.51 7.12 -6.53
C GLU A 303 20.62 6.07 -6.44
N LEU A 304 20.45 4.98 -7.18
CA LEU A 304 21.48 3.96 -7.26
C LEU A 304 22.71 4.53 -7.97
N PRO A 305 23.93 4.21 -7.52
CA PRO A 305 25.14 4.52 -8.26
C PRO A 305 25.03 3.92 -9.68
N GLN A 306 25.44 4.69 -10.70
CA GLN A 306 25.52 4.21 -12.09
C GLN A 306 26.60 3.15 -12.27
#